data_AF-U1GUL9-F1
#
_entry.id   AF-U1GUL9-F1
#
_cell.length_a   1.000
_cell.length_b   1.000
_cell.length_c   1.000
_cell.angle_alpha   90.00
_cell.angle_beta   90.00
_cell.angle_gamma   90.00
#
_symmetry.space_group_name_H-M   'P 1'
#
loop_
_entity.id
_entity.type
_entity.pdbx_description
1 polymer ?
#
loop_
_entity_poly.entity_id
_entity_poly.type
_entity_poly.pdbx_seq_one_letter_code
_entity_poly.pdbx_strand_id
1 'polypeptide(L)'
;MLPEYKGPAPLHWTILNGEKKTGMSLQTLHPISFDEGIILDQTPWPGIDVPEDCDYSVLLEIMQLLGADMLLNAIKNRLYLPPYIDAGWAKNAADGKKAYKHAPKIETAHKLLCFETMDSLRMARMSRAFESTWAFAAVPTRTSELKRLRIIFPKPFKILSPPSVYMDGMTDISGIPPGLPYWPDSATNEEKGRTEQPLLVNTIDGKAMLISSIQVEGSVEMPAYKAAQKHGLMPQPRHVKTKGVITFHECLTAQP
;
A
#
# COMPACT_ATOMS: atom_id res chain seq x y z
N MET A 1 1.56 -2.29 18.75
CA MET A 1 1.81 -1.88 20.15
C MET A 1 2.34 -3.09 20.89
N LEU A 2 3.51 -2.97 21.54
CA LEU A 2 4.17 -4.14 22.11
C LEU A 2 3.26 -4.91 23.08
N PRO A 3 3.34 -6.25 23.10
CA PRO A 3 4.28 -7.10 22.35
C PRO A 3 3.89 -7.38 20.88
N GLU A 4 2.75 -6.86 20.37
CA GLU A 4 2.40 -6.95 18.96
C GLU A 4 3.29 -6.01 18.12
N TYR A 5 3.71 -6.49 16.94
CA TYR A 5 4.52 -5.78 15.95
C TYR A 5 5.94 -5.43 16.41
N LYS A 6 6.61 -6.34 17.15
CA LYS A 6 8.06 -6.25 17.36
C LYS A 6 8.81 -6.19 16.03
N GLY A 7 9.83 -5.35 15.94
CA GLY A 7 10.69 -5.23 14.77
C GLY A 7 10.70 -3.84 14.15
N PRO A 8 11.46 -3.67 13.06
CA PRO A 8 11.85 -2.34 12.57
C PRO A 8 10.77 -1.56 11.80
N ALA A 9 9.63 -2.16 11.41
CA ALA A 9 8.65 -1.47 10.55
C ALA A 9 7.18 -1.50 11.02
N PRO A 10 6.88 -1.25 12.31
CA PRO A 10 5.54 -1.48 12.87
C PRO A 10 4.44 -0.64 12.21
N LEU A 11 4.71 0.60 11.81
CA LEU A 11 3.71 1.47 11.16
C LEU A 11 3.32 0.95 9.77
N HIS A 12 4.30 0.52 8.97
CA HIS A 12 4.06 -0.09 7.67
C HIS A 12 3.17 -1.33 7.81
N TRP A 13 3.53 -2.23 8.71
CA TRP A 13 2.77 -3.46 8.95
C TRP A 13 1.39 -3.23 9.57
N THR A 14 1.21 -2.15 10.33
CA THR A 14 -0.11 -1.71 10.82
C THR A 14 -1.04 -1.40 9.64
N ILE A 15 -0.57 -0.62 8.66
CA ILE A 15 -1.34 -0.24 7.48
C ILE A 15 -1.56 -1.44 6.55
N LEU A 16 -0.51 -2.24 6.28
CA LEU A 16 -0.58 -3.41 5.41
C LEU A 16 -1.61 -4.45 5.89
N ASN A 17 -1.63 -4.71 7.19
CA ASN A 17 -2.58 -5.65 7.79
C ASN A 17 -3.97 -5.03 7.98
N GLY A 18 -4.10 -3.72 7.82
CA GLY A 18 -5.36 -2.99 8.01
C GLY A 18 -5.81 -2.99 9.47
N GLU A 19 -4.86 -2.90 10.39
CA GLU A 19 -5.14 -2.79 11.82
C GLU A 19 -5.99 -1.56 12.09
N LYS A 20 -6.99 -1.72 12.96
CA LYS A 20 -7.87 -0.62 13.38
C LYS A 20 -7.38 0.10 14.63
N LYS A 21 -6.49 -0.55 15.37
CA LYS A 21 -5.87 -0.02 16.57
C LYS A 21 -4.36 -0.13 16.45
N THR A 22 -3.66 0.89 16.94
CA THR A 22 -2.21 0.85 17.12
C THR A 22 -1.84 1.57 18.41
N GLY A 23 -0.56 1.65 18.75
CA GLY A 23 -0.18 2.31 19.99
C GLY A 23 1.32 2.39 20.16
N MET A 24 1.71 3.24 21.11
CA MET A 24 3.11 3.51 21.45
C MET A 24 3.49 2.73 22.70
N SER A 25 4.75 2.31 22.77
CA SER A 25 5.30 1.65 23.95
C SER A 25 6.66 2.26 24.24
N LEU A 26 6.81 2.89 25.40
CA LEU A 26 8.10 3.28 25.93
C LEU A 26 8.63 2.11 26.75
N GLN A 27 9.84 1.67 26.47
CA GLN A 27 10.46 0.52 27.12
C GLN A 27 11.91 0.82 27.47
N THR A 28 12.46 0.04 28.40
CA THR A 28 13.92 -0.07 28.55
C THR A 28 14.54 -0.72 27.32
N LEU A 29 15.87 -0.65 27.18
CA LEU A 29 16.55 -1.57 26.28
C LEU A 29 16.68 -2.94 26.96
N HIS A 30 16.50 -4.00 26.18
CA HIS A 30 16.86 -5.35 26.60
C HIS A 30 18.32 -5.61 26.19
N PRO A 31 19.13 -6.31 27.02
CA PRO A 31 20.57 -6.44 26.79
C PRO A 31 20.94 -7.17 25.49
N ILE A 32 20.07 -8.04 24.98
CA ILE A 32 20.38 -8.92 23.83
C ILE A 32 19.27 -9.03 22.77
N SER A 33 18.08 -8.49 23.01
CA SER A 33 16.92 -8.66 22.14
C SER A 33 16.32 -7.30 21.79
N PHE A 34 15.85 -7.11 20.57
CA PHE A 34 15.10 -5.91 20.21
C PHE A 34 13.64 -6.02 20.67
N ASP A 35 13.08 -4.91 21.15
CA ASP A 35 11.68 -4.81 21.57
C ASP A 35 11.24 -5.79 22.67
N GLU A 36 12.16 -6.14 23.58
CA GLU A 36 11.90 -7.01 24.73
C GLU A 36 12.24 -6.36 26.08
N GLY A 37 12.32 -5.04 26.10
CA GLY A 37 12.54 -4.30 27.33
C GLY A 37 11.33 -4.34 28.25
N ILE A 38 11.54 -3.88 29.47
CA ILE A 38 10.45 -3.59 30.40
C ILE A 38 9.69 -2.38 29.87
N ILE A 39 8.38 -2.51 29.67
CA ILE A 39 7.52 -1.41 29.22
C ILE A 39 7.35 -0.44 30.39
N LEU A 40 7.85 0.79 30.26
CA LEU A 40 7.78 1.83 31.29
C LEU A 40 6.51 2.66 31.19
N ASP A 41 6.02 2.88 29.98
CA ASP A 41 4.76 3.56 29.70
C ASP A 41 4.20 3.05 28.37
N GLN A 42 2.89 3.10 28.21
CA GLN A 42 2.21 2.56 27.05
C GLN A 42 0.88 3.27 26.84
N THR A 43 0.49 3.44 25.57
CA THR A 43 -0.88 3.83 25.27
C THR A 43 -1.85 2.81 25.88
N PRO A 44 -2.92 3.22 26.59
CA PRO A 44 -3.86 2.30 27.19
C PRO A 44 -4.45 1.32 26.17
N TRP A 45 -4.59 0.04 26.55
CA TRP A 45 -5.22 -0.97 25.69
C TRP A 45 -6.67 -0.60 25.34
N PRO A 46 -7.13 -0.78 24.08
CA PRO A 46 -6.49 -1.47 22.94
C PRO A 46 -5.52 -0.62 22.10
N GLY A 47 -5.16 0.56 22.57
CA GLY A 47 -4.39 1.57 21.84
C GLY A 47 -5.29 2.67 21.28
N ILE A 48 -4.76 3.45 20.35
CA ILE A 48 -5.44 4.51 19.63
C ILE A 48 -6.03 4.01 18.30
N ASP A 49 -7.04 4.69 17.79
CA ASP A 49 -7.61 4.41 16.48
C ASP A 49 -6.62 4.72 15.36
N VAL A 50 -6.54 3.82 14.38
CA VAL A 50 -5.91 4.08 13.10
C VAL A 50 -6.98 4.71 12.20
N PRO A 51 -6.80 5.95 11.71
CA PRO A 51 -7.80 6.59 10.85
C PRO A 51 -8.08 5.76 9.59
N GLU A 52 -9.31 5.83 9.10
CA GLU A 52 -9.67 5.15 7.86
C GLU A 52 -8.87 5.70 6.68
N ASP A 53 -8.43 4.80 5.79
CA ASP A 53 -7.60 5.12 4.63
C ASP A 53 -6.35 5.97 4.93
N CYS A 54 -5.87 5.94 6.18
CA CYS A 54 -4.64 6.57 6.61
C CYS A 54 -3.43 6.03 5.81
N ASP A 55 -2.54 6.94 5.41
CA ASP A 55 -1.25 6.60 4.85
C ASP A 55 -0.14 6.64 5.91
N TYR A 56 1.05 6.20 5.51
CA TYR A 56 2.20 6.14 6.41
C TYR A 56 2.54 7.50 7.01
N SER A 57 2.48 8.58 6.24
CA SER A 57 2.86 9.92 6.68
C SER A 57 1.92 10.43 7.76
N VAL A 58 0.60 10.27 7.57
CA VAL A 58 -0.41 10.66 8.56
C VAL A 58 -0.26 9.81 9.82
N LEU A 59 -0.08 8.50 9.69
CA LEU A 59 0.09 7.64 10.86
C LEU A 59 1.39 7.97 11.62
N LEU A 60 2.47 8.27 10.90
CA LEU A 60 3.73 8.67 11.49
C LEU A 60 3.59 9.96 12.30
N GLU A 61 2.91 10.98 11.77
CA GLU A 61 2.70 12.25 12.47
C GLU A 61 1.93 12.06 13.79
N ILE A 62 0.83 11.29 13.76
CA ILE A 62 0.05 10.95 14.96
C ILE A 62 0.95 10.26 16.00
N MET A 63 1.75 9.30 15.56
CA MET A 63 2.61 8.52 16.44
C MET A 63 3.79 9.33 16.99
N GLN A 64 4.34 10.27 16.21
CA GLN A 64 5.41 11.16 16.65
C GLN A 64 4.98 12.07 17.79
N LEU A 65 3.80 12.69 17.67
CA LEU A 65 3.25 13.55 18.72
C LEU A 65 3.00 12.76 20.00
N LEU A 66 2.37 11.59 19.88
CA LEU A 66 2.10 10.69 21.01
C LEU A 66 3.39 10.22 21.69
N GLY A 67 4.43 9.89 20.91
CA GLY A 67 5.74 9.49 21.43
C GLY A 67 6.46 10.61 22.16
N ALA A 68 6.39 11.84 21.64
CA ALA A 68 6.98 13.02 22.28
C ALA A 68 6.35 13.29 23.65
N ASP A 69 5.01 13.26 23.73
CA ASP A 69 4.29 13.45 24.98
C ASP A 69 4.58 12.34 26.00
N MET A 70 4.58 11.08 25.55
CA MET A 70 4.93 9.92 26.39
C MET A 70 6.36 10.04 26.94
N LEU A 71 7.33 10.42 26.11
CA LEU A 71 8.71 10.61 26.54
C LEU A 71 8.84 11.76 27.55
N LEU A 72 8.18 12.88 27.31
CA LEU A 72 8.18 14.02 28.22
C LEU A 72 7.61 13.64 29.60
N ASN A 73 6.50 12.91 29.62
CA ASN A 73 5.88 12.42 30.85
C ASN A 73 6.81 11.44 31.58
N ALA A 74 7.46 10.53 30.85
CA ALA A 74 8.39 9.59 31.44
C ALA A 74 9.61 10.26 32.09
N ILE A 75 10.14 11.32 31.48
CA ILE A 75 11.24 12.11 32.03
C ILE A 75 10.79 12.85 33.31
N LYS A 76 9.65 13.54 33.26
CA LYS A 76 9.11 14.29 34.42
C LYS A 76 8.84 13.38 35.62
N ASN A 77 8.31 12.19 35.36
CA ASN A 77 7.99 11.19 36.38
C ASN A 77 9.14 10.23 36.68
N ARG A 78 10.31 10.44 36.06
CA ARG A 78 11.53 9.63 36.26
C ARG A 78 11.32 8.13 36.08
N LEU A 79 10.48 7.73 35.12
CA LEU A 79 10.15 6.32 34.87
C LEU A 79 11.38 5.50 34.43
N TYR A 80 12.45 6.17 33.99
CA TYR A 80 13.72 5.56 33.60
C TYR A 80 14.62 5.17 34.79
N LEU A 81 14.22 5.44 36.05
CA LEU A 81 14.96 5.02 37.24
C LEU A 81 14.37 3.72 37.84
N PRO A 82 15.21 2.79 38.31
CA PRO A 82 14.73 1.61 39.04
C PRO A 82 14.14 1.97 40.43
N PRO A 83 13.25 1.14 40.99
CA PRO A 83 12.73 -0.11 40.41
C PRO A 83 11.71 0.17 39.29
N TYR A 84 11.83 -0.57 38.18
CA TYR A 84 10.91 -0.44 37.06
C TYR A 84 9.57 -1.10 37.38
N ILE A 85 8.48 -0.38 37.11
CA ILE A 85 7.12 -0.92 37.16
C ILE A 85 6.70 -1.17 35.71
N ASP A 86 6.63 -2.43 35.31
CA ASP A 86 6.25 -2.76 33.94
C ASP A 86 4.75 -2.44 33.71
N ALA A 87 4.47 -1.51 32.80
CA ALA A 87 3.16 -0.95 32.47
C ALA A 87 2.48 -1.67 31.29
N GLY A 88 3.07 -2.75 30.77
CA GLY A 88 2.57 -3.46 29.59
C GLY A 88 1.16 -4.03 29.78
N TRP A 89 0.27 -3.79 28.81
CA TRP A 89 -1.12 -4.31 28.85
C TRP A 89 -1.19 -5.84 28.92
N ALA A 90 -0.22 -6.53 28.31
CA ALA A 90 -0.22 -7.98 28.16
C ALA A 90 -0.02 -8.74 29.48
N LYS A 91 0.37 -8.06 30.57
CA LYS A 91 0.43 -8.67 31.91
C LYS A 91 -0.90 -9.20 32.41
N ASN A 92 -1.99 -8.55 32.00
CA ASN A 92 -3.35 -8.89 32.43
C ASN A 92 -4.04 -9.83 31.43
N ALA A 93 -3.42 -10.08 30.27
CA ALA A 93 -3.93 -11.01 29.27
C ALA A 93 -3.49 -12.43 29.67
N ALA A 94 -4.43 -13.19 30.24
CA ALA A 94 -4.22 -14.56 30.69
C ALA A 94 -4.03 -15.55 29.52
N ASP A 95 -3.05 -15.36 28.64
CA ASP A 95 -2.84 -16.25 27.49
C ASP A 95 -1.36 -16.38 27.13
N GLY A 96 -0.66 -17.26 27.86
CA GLY A 96 0.69 -17.74 27.52
C GLY A 96 0.80 -18.57 26.23
N LYS A 97 -0.16 -18.41 25.29
CA LYS A 97 -0.23 -19.14 24.01
C LYS A 97 -0.47 -18.26 22.79
N LYS A 98 -0.62 -16.93 22.94
CA LYS A 98 -0.85 -16.07 21.78
C LYS A 98 0.46 -15.75 21.07
N ALA A 99 0.60 -16.22 19.83
CA ALA A 99 1.66 -15.77 18.94
C ALA A 99 1.40 -14.31 18.53
N TYR A 100 2.31 -13.41 18.89
CA TYR A 100 2.23 -12.00 18.50
C TYR A 100 2.69 -11.80 17.06
N LYS A 101 2.10 -10.83 16.37
CA LYS A 101 2.52 -10.43 15.03
C LYS A 101 3.91 -9.77 15.11
N HIS A 102 4.75 -10.00 14.10
CA HIS A 102 6.03 -9.31 13.95
C HIS A 102 5.98 -8.27 12.82
N ALA A 103 6.85 -7.28 12.89
CA ALA A 103 7.00 -6.19 11.92
C ALA A 103 8.41 -6.19 11.30
N PRO A 104 8.76 -7.19 10.48
CA PRO A 104 10.09 -7.31 9.88
C PRO A 104 10.40 -6.13 8.96
N LYS A 105 11.68 -6.01 8.59
CA LYS A 105 12.15 -4.94 7.69
C LYS A 105 11.43 -5.01 6.35
N ILE A 106 11.02 -3.84 5.84
CA ILE A 106 10.43 -3.74 4.50
C ILE A 106 11.53 -3.84 3.44
N GLU A 107 11.49 -4.93 2.69
CA GLU A 107 12.30 -5.14 1.48
C GLU A 107 11.62 -4.61 0.21
N THR A 108 12.41 -4.35 -0.84
CA THR A 108 11.92 -3.90 -2.15
C THR A 108 10.88 -4.83 -2.75
N ALA A 109 10.99 -6.14 -2.51
CA ALA A 109 10.05 -7.15 -2.98
C ALA A 109 8.63 -6.95 -2.39
N HIS A 110 8.50 -6.45 -1.16
CA HIS A 110 7.20 -6.15 -0.56
C HIS A 110 6.45 -5.03 -1.29
N LYS A 111 7.13 -4.21 -2.09
CA LYS A 111 6.52 -3.09 -2.84
C LYS A 111 6.00 -3.50 -4.22
N LEU A 112 6.22 -4.76 -4.65
CA LEU A 112 5.76 -5.29 -5.93
C LEU A 112 4.25 -5.56 -5.88
N LEU A 113 3.51 -4.99 -6.83
CA LEU A 113 2.10 -5.26 -7.06
C LEU A 113 1.92 -6.33 -8.14
N CYS A 114 0.88 -7.14 -7.97
CA CYS A 114 0.50 -8.16 -8.93
C CYS A 114 -1.02 -8.17 -9.06
N PHE A 115 -1.51 -7.48 -10.09
CA PHE A 115 -2.95 -7.25 -10.31
C PHE A 115 -3.73 -8.54 -10.61
N GLU A 116 -3.04 -9.62 -10.94
CA GLU A 116 -3.63 -10.94 -11.20
C GLU A 116 -3.86 -11.79 -9.95
N THR A 117 -3.23 -11.44 -8.83
CA THR A 117 -3.27 -12.25 -7.60
C THR A 117 -3.64 -11.44 -6.36
N MET A 118 -3.53 -10.11 -6.42
CA MET A 118 -3.87 -9.22 -5.32
C MET A 118 -5.25 -8.60 -5.51
N ASP A 119 -6.06 -8.62 -4.45
CA ASP A 119 -7.30 -7.85 -4.41
C ASP A 119 -7.05 -6.34 -4.28
N SER A 120 -8.08 -5.56 -4.59
CA SER A 120 -8.02 -4.09 -4.54
C SER A 120 -7.63 -3.54 -3.17
N LEU A 121 -8.08 -4.18 -2.08
CA LEU A 121 -7.88 -3.69 -0.72
C LEU A 121 -6.42 -3.84 -0.29
N ARG A 122 -5.81 -4.99 -0.60
CA ARG A 122 -4.38 -5.24 -0.37
C ARG A 122 -3.53 -4.25 -1.15
N MET A 123 -3.81 -4.04 -2.43
CA MET A 123 -3.06 -3.08 -3.24
C MET A 123 -3.22 -1.65 -2.75
N ALA A 124 -4.42 -1.23 -2.33
CA ALA A 124 -4.66 0.08 -1.75
C ALA A 124 -3.86 0.26 -0.44
N ARG A 125 -3.88 -0.72 0.46
CA ARG A 125 -3.07 -0.69 1.70
C ARG A 125 -1.58 -0.60 1.41
N MET A 126 -1.07 -1.37 0.45
CA MET A 126 0.33 -1.30 0.03
C MET A 126 0.69 0.10 -0.49
N SER A 127 -0.16 0.69 -1.33
CA SER A 127 0.05 2.04 -1.88
C SER A 127 0.03 3.16 -0.83
N ARG A 128 -0.60 2.91 0.32
CA ARG A 128 -0.63 3.83 1.48
C ARG A 128 0.49 3.57 2.48
N ALA A 129 0.91 2.32 2.62
CA ALA A 129 1.95 1.92 3.55
C ALA A 129 3.35 2.30 3.06
N PHE A 130 3.56 2.37 1.74
CA PHE A 130 4.86 2.64 1.14
C PHE A 130 4.88 3.97 0.39
N GLU A 131 6.03 4.64 0.37
CA GLU A 131 6.26 5.85 -0.45
C GLU A 131 5.97 5.65 -1.95
N SER A 132 6.20 4.43 -2.44
CA SER A 132 5.84 4.04 -3.80
C SER A 132 5.68 2.52 -3.86
N THR A 133 4.81 2.07 -4.75
CA THR A 133 4.70 0.67 -5.16
C THR A 133 5.10 0.54 -6.62
N TRP A 134 5.28 -0.68 -7.12
CA TRP A 134 5.68 -0.86 -8.51
C TRP A 134 5.15 -2.17 -9.08
N ALA A 135 4.98 -2.23 -10.40
CA ALA A 135 4.61 -3.44 -11.13
C ALA A 135 5.40 -3.50 -12.44
N PHE A 136 5.35 -4.65 -13.11
CA PHE A 136 5.89 -4.79 -14.46
C PHE A 136 4.78 -4.77 -15.48
N ALA A 137 4.98 -4.09 -16.60
CA ALA A 137 4.12 -4.16 -17.79
C ALA A 137 4.90 -4.76 -18.96
N ALA A 138 4.26 -5.62 -19.74
CA ALA A 138 4.78 -6.11 -21.01
C ALA A 138 4.21 -5.28 -22.16
N VAL A 139 5.07 -4.70 -23.00
CA VAL A 139 4.66 -3.88 -24.14
C VAL A 139 5.24 -4.47 -25.43
N PRO A 140 4.42 -4.72 -26.47
CA PRO A 140 4.93 -5.22 -27.75
C PRO A 140 5.82 -4.18 -28.44
N THR A 141 6.95 -4.63 -28.97
CA THR A 141 7.86 -3.83 -29.79
C THR A 141 7.47 -3.91 -31.27
N ARG A 142 8.12 -3.10 -32.12
CA ARG A 142 7.93 -3.15 -33.59
C ARG A 142 8.34 -4.50 -34.20
N THR A 143 9.17 -5.29 -33.50
CA THR A 143 9.64 -6.62 -33.92
C THR A 143 8.77 -7.76 -33.39
N SER A 144 7.61 -7.45 -32.78
CA SER A 144 6.72 -8.42 -32.10
C SER A 144 7.33 -9.11 -30.87
N GLU A 145 8.47 -8.64 -30.38
CA GLU A 145 9.03 -9.04 -29.09
C GLU A 145 8.34 -8.28 -27.95
N LEU A 146 8.35 -8.83 -26.74
CA LEU A 146 7.80 -8.15 -25.57
C LEU A 146 8.91 -7.43 -24.81
N LYS A 147 8.77 -6.11 -24.66
CA LYS A 147 9.61 -5.31 -23.78
C LYS A 147 8.97 -5.21 -22.40
N ARG A 148 9.70 -5.62 -21.37
CA ARG A 148 9.31 -5.42 -19.97
C ARG A 148 9.65 -4.01 -19.53
N LEU A 149 8.66 -3.32 -18.95
CA LEU A 149 8.82 -2.00 -18.34
C LEU A 149 8.49 -2.10 -16.85
N ARG A 150 9.31 -1.49 -16.00
CA ARG A 150 8.97 -1.29 -14.60
C ARG A 150 8.17 0.02 -14.46
N ILE A 151 6.97 -0.10 -13.91
CA ILE A 151 6.04 0.99 -13.67
C ILE A 151 5.97 1.25 -12.17
N ILE A 152 6.27 2.47 -11.77
CA ILE A 152 6.26 2.94 -10.40
C ILE A 152 4.97 3.75 -10.18
N PHE A 153 4.31 3.47 -9.07
CA PHE A 153 3.09 4.14 -8.61
C PHE A 153 3.44 4.94 -7.36
N PRO A 154 3.69 6.26 -7.50
CA PRO A 154 4.14 7.12 -6.42
C PRO A 154 3.00 7.61 -5.51
N LYS A 155 1.74 7.37 -5.89
CA LYS A 155 0.57 7.85 -5.16
C LYS A 155 -0.33 6.71 -4.71
N PRO A 156 -1.01 6.85 -3.56
CA PRO A 156 -2.03 5.92 -3.13
C PRO A 156 -3.12 5.71 -4.18
N PHE A 157 -3.61 4.49 -4.28
CA PHE A 157 -4.72 4.16 -5.16
C PHE A 157 -6.06 4.46 -4.52
N LYS A 158 -7.01 4.90 -5.34
CA LYS A 158 -8.43 4.97 -4.96
C LYS A 158 -9.15 3.75 -5.50
N ILE A 159 -9.78 2.98 -4.62
CA ILE A 159 -10.62 1.86 -5.02
C ILE A 159 -11.95 2.40 -5.53
N LEU A 160 -12.32 2.01 -6.75
CA LEU A 160 -13.63 2.17 -7.32
C LEU A 160 -14.34 0.82 -7.26
N SER A 161 -15.48 0.76 -6.58
CA SER A 161 -16.35 -0.41 -6.63
C SER A 161 -17.43 -0.16 -7.68
N PRO A 162 -17.74 -1.09 -8.60
CA PRO A 162 -19.06 -1.11 -9.20
C PRO A 162 -19.91 -2.22 -8.55
N PRO A 163 -21.24 -2.12 -8.64
CA PRO A 163 -21.87 -3.13 -9.49
C PRO A 163 -22.37 -2.60 -10.83
N SER A 164 -22.70 -1.31 -10.96
CA SER A 164 -23.44 -0.82 -12.15
C SER A 164 -23.54 0.71 -12.29
N VAL A 165 -22.47 1.48 -12.09
CA VAL A 165 -22.53 2.93 -12.32
C VAL A 165 -21.35 3.43 -13.15
N TYR A 166 -21.47 3.23 -14.46
CA TYR A 166 -21.32 4.34 -15.40
C TYR A 166 -22.68 4.52 -16.09
N MET A 167 -23.61 5.18 -15.38
CA MET A 167 -24.85 5.69 -15.99
C MET A 167 -24.48 6.95 -16.80
N ASP A 168 -23.95 6.75 -18.01
CA ASP A 168 -24.20 7.60 -19.19
C ASP A 168 -23.63 6.94 -20.47
N GLY A 169 -24.08 5.71 -20.77
CA GLY A 169 -23.98 5.18 -22.14
C GLY A 169 -22.65 4.59 -22.63
N MET A 170 -21.77 4.02 -21.79
CA MET A 170 -20.54 3.36 -22.29
C MET A 170 -20.15 2.03 -21.59
N THR A 171 -19.86 1.03 -22.44
CA THR A 171 -19.05 -0.20 -22.31
C THR A 171 -19.11 -1.04 -21.02
N ASP A 172 -19.58 -2.28 -21.17
CA ASP A 172 -19.39 -3.38 -20.23
C ASP A 172 -17.90 -3.58 -19.88
N ILE A 173 -17.48 -3.08 -18.72
CA ILE A 173 -16.12 -3.20 -18.21
C ILE A 173 -15.81 -4.59 -17.61
N SER A 174 -16.83 -5.46 -17.45
CA SER A 174 -16.62 -6.81 -16.93
C SER A 174 -15.78 -7.67 -17.86
N GLY A 175 -15.76 -7.35 -19.17
CA GLY A 175 -14.91 -8.00 -20.16
C GLY A 175 -13.44 -7.57 -20.14
N ILE A 176 -13.07 -6.56 -19.35
CA ILE A 176 -11.68 -6.09 -19.25
C ILE A 176 -10.95 -6.91 -18.16
N PRO A 177 -9.90 -7.67 -18.50
CA PRO A 177 -9.19 -8.50 -17.55
C PRO A 177 -8.46 -7.66 -16.48
N PRO A 178 -8.24 -8.22 -15.27
CA PRO A 178 -7.41 -7.58 -14.25
C PRO A 178 -6.01 -7.23 -14.78
N GLY A 179 -5.46 -6.10 -14.33
CA GLY A 179 -4.12 -5.67 -14.74
C GLY A 179 -4.01 -5.04 -16.13
N LEU A 180 -5.09 -4.97 -16.91
CA LEU A 180 -5.13 -4.19 -18.17
C LEU A 180 -5.55 -2.74 -17.87
N PRO A 181 -4.68 -1.74 -18.07
CA PRO A 181 -5.06 -0.34 -17.91
C PRO A 181 -6.00 0.15 -19.03
N TYR A 182 -7.00 0.94 -18.65
CA TYR A 182 -7.95 1.55 -19.56
C TYR A 182 -8.44 2.91 -19.05
N TRP A 183 -9.15 3.63 -19.92
CA TRP A 183 -9.84 4.87 -19.59
C TRP A 183 -11.23 4.85 -20.25
N PRO A 184 -12.33 5.01 -19.49
CA PRO A 184 -13.67 5.08 -20.06
C PRO A 184 -13.79 6.38 -20.83
N ASP A 185 -13.97 6.27 -22.15
CA ASP A 185 -14.13 7.44 -23.00
C ASP A 185 -15.49 8.09 -22.71
N SER A 186 -15.50 9.37 -22.31
CA SER A 186 -16.74 10.17 -22.30
C SER A 186 -16.77 10.98 -23.60
N ALA A 187 -17.94 11.03 -24.24
CA ALA A 187 -18.15 11.43 -25.63
C ALA A 187 -17.83 12.90 -25.99
N THR A 188 -17.02 13.63 -25.23
CA THR A 188 -16.59 15.00 -25.54
C THR A 188 -15.19 15.00 -26.16
N ASN A 189 -15.14 15.21 -27.47
CA ASN A 189 -13.98 15.23 -28.37
C ASN A 189 -12.95 16.37 -28.11
N GLU A 190 -12.57 16.65 -26.87
CA GLU A 190 -11.47 17.58 -26.58
C GLU A 190 -10.20 16.82 -26.17
N GLU A 191 -9.34 16.54 -27.15
CA GLU A 191 -8.05 15.84 -26.97
C GLU A 191 -7.13 16.51 -25.91
N LYS A 192 -7.24 17.83 -25.73
CA LYS A 192 -6.42 18.60 -24.76
C LYS A 192 -6.74 18.29 -23.30
N GLY A 193 -7.96 17.87 -22.97
CA GLY A 193 -8.37 17.52 -21.60
C GLY A 193 -8.06 16.06 -21.21
N ARG A 194 -7.68 15.21 -22.17
CA ARG A 194 -7.43 13.78 -21.96
C ARG A 194 -6.08 13.47 -21.30
N THR A 195 -5.05 14.31 -21.49
CA THR A 195 -3.70 13.99 -21.02
C THR A 195 -3.54 14.01 -19.50
N GLU A 196 -4.39 14.74 -18.78
CA GLU A 196 -4.34 14.82 -17.31
C GLU A 196 -5.25 13.79 -16.62
N GLN A 197 -5.88 12.88 -17.39
CA GLN A 197 -6.82 11.90 -16.86
C GLN A 197 -6.11 10.76 -16.11
N PRO A 198 -6.76 10.16 -15.09
CA PRO A 198 -6.28 8.95 -14.46
C PRO A 198 -6.38 7.74 -15.40
N LEU A 199 -5.85 6.60 -14.94
CA LEU A 199 -6.12 5.28 -15.52
C LEU A 199 -6.94 4.45 -14.55
N LEU A 200 -7.76 3.56 -15.10
CA LEU A 200 -8.41 2.50 -14.36
C LEU A 200 -7.72 1.18 -14.65
N VAL A 201 -7.58 0.35 -13.62
CA VAL A 201 -7.08 -1.02 -13.74
C VAL A 201 -8.00 -1.92 -12.94
N ASN A 202 -8.63 -2.91 -13.59
CA ASN A 202 -9.47 -3.88 -12.91
C ASN A 202 -8.62 -4.78 -11.99
N THR A 203 -9.25 -5.25 -10.92
CA THR A 203 -8.67 -6.16 -9.92
C THR A 203 -9.46 -7.46 -9.89
N ILE A 204 -8.87 -8.51 -9.31
CA ILE A 204 -9.49 -9.85 -9.27
C ILE A 204 -10.79 -9.91 -8.46
N ASP A 205 -11.01 -8.98 -7.54
CA ASP A 205 -12.20 -8.88 -6.69
C ASP A 205 -13.34 -8.06 -7.35
N GLY A 206 -13.29 -7.85 -8.67
CA GLY A 206 -14.36 -7.20 -9.44
C GLY A 206 -14.43 -5.68 -9.24
N LYS A 207 -13.38 -5.07 -8.67
CA LYS A 207 -13.24 -3.62 -8.47
C LYS A 207 -12.25 -3.06 -9.46
N ALA A 208 -12.11 -1.73 -9.47
CA ALA A 208 -11.11 -1.04 -10.28
C ALA A 208 -10.27 -0.09 -9.40
N MET A 209 -8.98 0.00 -9.70
CA MET A 209 -8.07 0.96 -9.08
C MET A 209 -7.96 2.19 -9.97
N LEU A 210 -8.23 3.36 -9.41
CA LEU A 210 -7.94 4.64 -10.04
C LEU A 210 -6.50 5.03 -9.75
N ILE A 211 -5.72 5.22 -10.82
CA ILE A 211 -4.31 5.57 -10.81
C ILE A 211 -4.15 6.97 -11.39
N SER A 212 -3.75 7.94 -10.58
CA SER A 212 -3.63 9.34 -11.00
C SER A 212 -2.37 9.62 -11.82
N SER A 213 -1.25 9.00 -11.43
CA SER A 213 0.05 9.22 -12.05
C SER A 213 0.88 7.95 -11.98
N ILE A 214 1.79 7.80 -12.95
CA ILE A 214 2.77 6.72 -12.98
C ILE A 214 4.12 7.28 -13.41
N GLN A 215 5.16 6.56 -13.07
CA GLN A 215 6.52 6.78 -13.56
C GLN A 215 7.02 5.48 -14.19
N VAL A 216 7.43 5.53 -15.46
CA VAL A 216 8.16 4.42 -16.07
C VAL A 216 9.62 4.56 -15.66
N GLU A 217 10.29 3.46 -15.33
CA GLU A 217 11.71 3.48 -14.94
C GLU A 217 12.57 4.25 -15.96
N GLY A 218 13.41 5.16 -15.46
CA GLY A 218 14.21 6.08 -16.28
C GLY A 218 13.46 7.29 -16.84
N SER A 219 12.20 7.50 -16.45
CA SER A 219 11.40 8.68 -16.83
C SER A 219 10.92 9.48 -15.61
N VAL A 220 10.34 10.65 -15.86
CA VAL A 220 9.69 11.47 -14.82
C VAL A 220 8.27 10.96 -14.53
N GLU A 221 7.76 11.22 -13.33
CA GLU A 221 6.34 11.03 -13.01
C GLU A 221 5.48 11.87 -13.96
N MET A 222 4.40 11.28 -14.46
CA MET A 222 3.43 11.96 -15.31
C MET A 222 2.00 11.49 -14.99
N PRO A 223 0.97 12.26 -15.37
CA PRO A 223 -0.41 11.78 -15.35
C PRO A 223 -0.54 10.41 -16.03
N ALA A 224 -1.33 9.53 -15.42
CA ALA A 224 -1.31 8.11 -15.77
C ALA A 224 -1.68 7.88 -17.24
N TYR A 225 -2.74 8.52 -17.73
CA TYR A 225 -3.19 8.36 -19.11
C TYR A 225 -2.12 8.79 -20.13
N LYS A 226 -1.53 9.98 -19.94
CA LYS A 226 -0.45 10.49 -20.80
C LYS A 226 0.77 9.57 -20.80
N ALA A 227 1.15 9.04 -19.64
CA ALA A 227 2.24 8.08 -19.54
C ALA A 227 1.92 6.77 -20.27
N ALA A 228 0.70 6.26 -20.14
CA ALA A 228 0.29 5.07 -20.84
C ALA A 228 0.25 5.23 -22.35
N GLN A 229 -0.19 6.38 -22.87
CA GLN A 229 -0.08 6.67 -24.30
C GLN A 229 1.38 6.74 -24.76
N LYS A 230 2.22 7.51 -24.05
CA LYS A 230 3.63 7.71 -24.41
C LYS A 230 4.43 6.41 -24.44
N HIS A 231 4.14 5.50 -23.52
CA HIS A 231 4.90 4.25 -23.35
C HIS A 231 4.19 3.02 -23.92
N GLY A 232 3.09 3.20 -24.66
CA GLY A 232 2.36 2.10 -25.29
C GLY A 232 1.70 1.16 -24.29
N LEU A 233 1.28 1.66 -23.12
CA LEU A 233 0.59 0.88 -22.10
C LEU A 233 -0.92 0.79 -22.32
N MET A 234 -1.48 1.50 -23.32
CA MET A 234 -2.91 1.40 -23.65
C MET A 234 -3.16 0.34 -24.73
N PRO A 235 -4.22 -0.47 -24.63
CA PRO A 235 -4.59 -1.40 -25.70
C PRO A 235 -4.88 -0.63 -27.00
N GLN A 236 -4.35 -1.12 -28.13
CA GLN A 236 -4.64 -0.56 -29.45
C GLN A 236 -6.12 -0.85 -29.81
N PRO A 237 -6.88 0.12 -30.36
CA PRO A 237 -8.33 -0.01 -30.60
C PRO A 237 -8.77 -1.21 -31.46
N ARG A 238 -7.85 -1.84 -32.20
CA ARG A 238 -8.17 -2.88 -33.20
C ARG A 238 -7.99 -4.33 -32.72
N HIS A 239 -7.51 -4.58 -31.50
CA HIS A 239 -7.10 -5.93 -31.08
C HIS A 239 -7.56 -6.33 -29.66
N VAL A 240 -8.84 -6.16 -29.33
CA VAL A 240 -9.46 -6.77 -28.12
C VAL A 240 -9.75 -8.28 -28.35
N LYS A 241 -8.85 -8.99 -29.04
CA LYS A 241 -8.88 -10.44 -29.22
C LYS A 241 -7.54 -11.04 -28.79
N THR A 242 -7.41 -11.23 -27.47
CA THR A 242 -6.73 -12.36 -26.79
C THR A 242 -5.31 -12.82 -27.15
N LYS A 243 -4.50 -12.10 -27.94
CA LYS A 243 -3.07 -12.44 -28.10
C LYS A 243 -2.18 -11.19 -28.15
N GLY A 244 -1.50 -10.89 -27.04
CA GLY A 244 -0.48 -9.84 -26.93
C GLY A 244 -0.81 -8.66 -26.00
N VAL A 245 -1.59 -8.91 -24.94
CA VAL A 245 -2.15 -7.88 -24.07
C VAL A 245 -1.08 -7.23 -23.19
N ILE A 246 -1.15 -5.90 -23.08
CA ILE A 246 -0.39 -5.09 -22.14
C ILE A 246 -1.01 -5.29 -20.78
N THR A 247 -0.33 -6.01 -19.92
CA THR A 247 -0.96 -6.41 -18.67
C THR A 247 0.11 -6.49 -17.60
N PHE A 248 -0.24 -6.02 -16.40
CA PHE A 248 0.68 -5.93 -15.28
C PHE A 248 0.96 -7.34 -14.71
N HIS A 249 1.68 -8.17 -15.49
CA HIS A 249 1.69 -9.63 -15.39
C HIS A 249 2.66 -10.21 -14.35
N GLU A 250 3.89 -9.71 -14.26
CA GLU A 250 4.91 -10.51 -13.61
C GLU A 250 5.05 -10.18 -12.13
N CYS A 251 4.24 -10.88 -11.31
CA CYS A 251 4.70 -11.36 -10.01
C CYS A 251 6.10 -11.97 -10.21
N LEU A 252 7.13 -11.47 -9.53
CA LEU A 252 8.32 -12.29 -9.32
C LEU A 252 7.81 -13.53 -8.60
N THR A 253 7.94 -14.70 -9.23
CA THR A 253 8.08 -15.92 -8.44
C THR A 253 9.22 -15.62 -7.48
N ALA A 254 8.89 -15.45 -6.20
CA ALA A 254 9.88 -15.44 -5.16
C ALA A 254 10.64 -16.76 -5.34
N GLN A 255 11.86 -16.68 -5.88
CA GLN A 255 12.78 -17.78 -5.68
C GLN A 255 13.07 -17.82 -4.17
N PRO A 256 13.10 -19.03 -3.59
CA PRO A 256 13.19 -19.24 -2.15
C PRO A 256 14.43 -18.60 -1.53
#